data_AF-A0A358D5H3-F1
#
_entry.id   AF-A0A358D5H3-F1
#
_cell.length_a   1.000
_cell.length_b   1.000
_cell.length_c   1.000
_cell.angle_alpha   90.00
_cell.angle_beta   90.00
_cell.angle_gamma   90.00
#
_symmetry.space_group_name_H-M   'P 1'
#
loop_
_entity.id
_entity.type
_entity.pdbx_description
1 polymer ?
#
loop_
_entity_poly.entity_id
_entity_poly.type
_entity_poly.pdbx_seq_one_letter_code
_entity_poly.pdbx_strand_id
1 'polypeptide(L)'
;MKDDQRNGVLGDIVEHFVLPASRDTLAVSEDVPTEVVDSMIETLVDQRVLIQESATTGAFISVGLDLPAPQQITNAMVGIVGEGMIAEALAAQLGDLGAKVASCPEVDSAVFDDSDLVVVASDQPNIGVFFDANEIALGTGRPWHAVFVDGAECVIGPLFRPQYTACFHDFDTMDEAARSLRLDYLYYKSSLGAGSGSILPRFVADLAASYTSISVAQHLAGRGSFLEGAVMRVDLGRLEIVKDRVLQLPRCPACIQNRPYLRHPFI
;
A
#
# COMPACT_ATOMS: atom_id res chain seq x y z
N MET A 1 7.78 -30.70 -5.32
CA MET A 1 7.89 -31.65 -6.44
C MET A 1 9.35 -32.07 -6.54
N LYS A 2 9.65 -33.36 -6.58
CA LYS A 2 11.02 -33.83 -6.83
C LYS A 2 10.97 -34.75 -8.03
N ASP A 3 11.80 -34.47 -9.04
CA ASP A 3 12.11 -35.41 -10.10
C ASP A 3 13.11 -36.44 -9.55
N ASP A 4 12.62 -37.34 -8.70
CA ASP A 4 13.47 -38.33 -8.02
C ASP A 4 14.09 -39.33 -9.02
N GLN A 5 13.53 -39.42 -10.23
CA GLN A 5 14.07 -40.26 -11.32
C GLN A 5 15.05 -39.51 -12.24
N ARG A 6 15.18 -38.18 -12.13
CA ARG A 6 15.99 -37.31 -13.00
C ARG A 6 15.66 -37.46 -14.48
N ASN A 7 14.40 -37.69 -14.80
CA ASN A 7 13.97 -37.89 -16.19
C ASN A 7 13.93 -36.57 -16.97
N GLY A 8 14.14 -35.40 -16.32
CA GLY A 8 14.20 -34.10 -16.99
C GLY A 8 12.84 -33.52 -17.36
N VAL A 9 11.77 -34.29 -17.18
CA VAL A 9 10.38 -33.97 -17.55
C VAL A 9 9.92 -32.62 -17.01
N LEU A 10 10.27 -32.28 -15.77
CA LEU A 10 9.93 -30.97 -15.20
C LEU A 10 10.64 -29.83 -15.94
N GLY A 11 11.90 -30.02 -16.31
CA GLY A 11 12.65 -29.06 -17.11
C GLY A 11 12.01 -28.86 -18.48
N ASP A 12 11.68 -29.94 -19.16
CA ASP A 12 11.03 -29.90 -20.48
C ASP A 12 9.67 -29.16 -20.43
N ILE A 13 8.87 -29.43 -19.40
CA ILE A 13 7.59 -28.74 -19.19
C ILE A 13 7.82 -27.24 -18.99
N VAL A 14 8.74 -26.84 -18.11
CA VAL A 14 9.02 -25.42 -17.82
C VAL A 14 9.60 -24.71 -19.05
N GLU A 15 10.50 -25.34 -19.79
CA GLU A 15 11.06 -24.78 -21.03
C GLU A 15 9.99 -24.60 -22.11
N HIS A 16 9.01 -25.50 -22.20
CA HIS A 16 7.91 -25.39 -23.14
C HIS A 16 7.00 -24.18 -22.87
N PHE A 17 6.86 -23.77 -21.61
CA PHE A 17 6.05 -22.61 -21.20
C PHE A 17 6.84 -21.30 -21.08
N VAL A 18 8.07 -21.23 -21.63
CA VAL A 18 8.79 -19.95 -21.78
C VAL A 18 8.00 -18.97 -22.64
N LEU A 19 7.26 -19.48 -23.62
CA LEU A 19 6.26 -18.75 -24.39
C LEU A 19 4.85 -19.26 -24.06
N PRO A 20 3.80 -18.46 -24.27
CA PRO A 20 2.43 -18.91 -24.10
C PRO A 20 2.16 -20.16 -24.96
N ALA A 21 1.80 -21.26 -24.30
CA ALA A 21 1.56 -22.55 -24.92
C ALA A 21 0.27 -23.16 -24.37
N SER A 22 -0.38 -24.00 -25.17
CA SER A 22 -1.51 -24.81 -24.70
C SER A 22 -0.98 -26.11 -24.09
N ARG A 23 -1.71 -26.65 -23.12
CA ARG A 23 -1.53 -28.03 -22.66
C ARG A 23 -1.51 -29.04 -23.82
N ASP A 24 -2.24 -28.75 -24.90
CA ASP A 24 -2.40 -29.67 -26.03
C ASP A 24 -1.17 -29.67 -26.97
N THR A 25 -0.26 -28.69 -26.83
CA THR A 25 0.93 -28.54 -27.67
C THR A 25 2.21 -29.04 -27.02
N LEU A 26 2.12 -29.50 -25.76
CA LEU A 26 3.24 -30.04 -25.00
C LEU A 26 3.80 -31.31 -25.65
N ALA A 27 5.00 -31.21 -26.21
CA ALA A 27 5.76 -32.34 -26.68
C ALA A 27 6.58 -32.93 -25.52
N VAL A 28 5.95 -33.74 -24.68
CA VAL A 28 6.64 -34.52 -23.64
C VAL A 28 7.08 -35.87 -24.24
N SER A 29 8.16 -36.46 -23.74
CA SER A 29 8.60 -37.79 -24.15
C SER A 29 7.46 -38.83 -24.08
N GLU A 30 7.34 -39.69 -25.09
CA GLU A 30 6.27 -40.72 -25.17
C GLU A 30 6.20 -41.66 -23.94
N ASP A 31 7.26 -41.75 -23.15
CA ASP A 31 7.35 -42.60 -21.95
C ASP A 31 6.66 -42.02 -20.69
N VAL A 32 6.13 -40.79 -20.73
CA VAL A 32 5.47 -40.15 -19.57
C VAL A 32 3.95 -40.19 -19.75
N PRO A 33 3.19 -40.80 -18.81
CA PRO A 33 1.73 -40.80 -18.86
C PRO A 33 1.16 -39.38 -18.81
N THR A 34 0.14 -39.10 -19.62
CA THR A 34 -0.52 -37.78 -19.68
C THR A 34 -1.05 -37.33 -18.32
N GLU A 35 -1.56 -38.25 -17.50
CA GLU A 35 -2.05 -37.98 -16.13
C GLU A 35 -0.95 -37.38 -15.23
N VAL A 36 0.30 -37.81 -15.41
CA VAL A 36 1.44 -37.28 -14.65
C VAL A 36 1.79 -35.87 -15.11
N VAL A 37 1.75 -35.62 -16.42
CA VAL A 37 1.99 -34.28 -16.99
C VAL A 37 0.91 -33.31 -16.53
N ASP A 38 -0.37 -33.71 -16.58
CA ASP A 38 -1.49 -32.89 -16.13
C ASP A 38 -1.36 -32.54 -14.63
N SER A 39 -1.07 -33.54 -13.79
CA SER A 39 -0.85 -33.31 -12.35
C SER A 39 0.34 -32.38 -12.07
N MET A 40 1.40 -32.46 -12.87
CA MET A 40 2.55 -31.54 -12.77
C MET A 40 2.16 -30.12 -13.17
N ILE A 41 1.42 -29.93 -14.26
CA ILE A 41 0.95 -28.62 -14.71
C ILE A 41 0.01 -28.01 -13.66
N GLU A 42 -0.95 -28.77 -13.14
CA GLU A 42 -1.82 -28.34 -12.04
C GLU A 42 -1.00 -27.90 -10.82
N THR A 43 0.00 -28.70 -10.43
CA THR A 43 0.89 -28.35 -9.33
C THR A 43 1.68 -27.07 -9.61
N LEU A 44 2.17 -26.87 -10.85
CA LEU A 44 2.91 -25.67 -11.24
C LEU A 44 2.04 -24.42 -11.28
N VAL A 45 0.76 -24.57 -11.67
CA VAL A 45 -0.24 -23.49 -11.59
C VAL A 45 -0.57 -23.17 -10.13
N ASP A 46 -0.79 -24.19 -9.29
CA ASP A 46 -1.06 -24.03 -7.85
C ASP A 46 0.12 -23.37 -7.12
N GLN A 47 1.36 -23.74 -7.48
CA GLN A 47 2.59 -23.12 -6.99
C GLN A 47 2.92 -21.80 -7.68
N ARG A 48 2.10 -21.37 -8.65
CA ARG A 48 2.24 -20.12 -9.42
C ARG A 48 3.57 -19.97 -10.16
N VAL A 49 4.17 -21.10 -10.51
CA VAL A 49 5.29 -21.16 -11.45
C VAL A 49 4.77 -20.92 -12.87
N LEU A 50 3.58 -21.43 -13.17
CA LEU A 50 2.84 -21.14 -14.39
C LEU A 50 1.65 -20.24 -14.10
N ILE A 51 1.37 -19.32 -15.01
CA ILE A 51 0.19 -18.45 -14.98
C ILE A 51 -0.51 -18.47 -16.33
N GLN A 52 -1.79 -18.11 -16.32
CA GLN A 52 -2.53 -17.87 -17.56
C GLN A 52 -1.91 -16.68 -18.32
N GLU A 53 -1.84 -16.77 -19.65
CA GLU A 53 -1.31 -15.71 -20.50
C GLU A 53 -2.04 -14.38 -20.27
N SER A 54 -3.35 -14.43 -20.05
CA SER A 54 -4.17 -13.25 -19.76
C SER A 54 -3.80 -12.52 -18.47
N ALA A 55 -3.03 -13.16 -17.57
CA ALA A 55 -2.54 -12.59 -16.33
C ALA A 55 -1.11 -12.00 -16.45
N THR A 56 -0.47 -12.09 -17.62
CA THR A 56 0.94 -11.67 -17.82
C THR A 56 1.16 -10.18 -17.61
N THR A 57 0.22 -9.33 -18.06
CA THR A 57 0.27 -7.86 -17.90
C THR A 57 0.28 -7.40 -16.44
N GLY A 58 -0.06 -8.28 -15.49
CA GLY A 58 0.01 -8.02 -14.05
C GLY A 58 0.77 -9.10 -13.28
N ALA A 59 1.66 -9.87 -13.91
CA ALA A 59 2.30 -11.04 -13.29
C ALA A 59 3.08 -10.69 -12.02
N PHE A 60 3.78 -9.56 -12.00
CA PHE A 60 4.49 -9.11 -10.80
C PHE A 60 3.53 -8.83 -9.63
N ILE A 61 2.35 -8.27 -9.92
CA ILE A 61 1.31 -7.96 -8.93
C ILE A 61 0.66 -9.26 -8.44
N SER A 62 0.28 -10.16 -9.34
CA SER A 62 -0.47 -11.38 -9.01
C SER A 62 0.39 -12.48 -8.41
N VAL A 63 1.60 -12.69 -8.94
CA VAL A 63 2.54 -13.73 -8.49
C VAL A 63 3.51 -13.16 -7.48
N GLY A 64 4.19 -12.05 -7.82
CA GLY A 64 5.24 -11.48 -6.98
C GLY A 64 4.72 -10.92 -5.65
N LEU A 65 3.60 -10.20 -5.69
CA LEU A 65 2.96 -9.62 -4.50
C LEU A 65 1.78 -10.42 -3.95
N ASP A 66 1.43 -11.55 -4.58
CA ASP A 66 0.31 -12.40 -4.16
C ASP A 66 -1.02 -11.60 -4.06
N LEU A 67 -1.32 -10.81 -5.10
CA LEU A 67 -2.54 -10.00 -5.19
C LEU A 67 -3.52 -10.60 -6.22
N PRO A 68 -4.62 -11.22 -5.79
CA PRO A 68 -5.46 -12.08 -6.64
C PRO A 68 -6.30 -11.32 -7.68
N ALA A 69 -6.46 -10.01 -7.54
CA ALA A 69 -7.37 -9.21 -8.36
C ALA A 69 -6.69 -7.95 -8.94
N PRO A 70 -5.71 -8.10 -9.85
CA PRO A 70 -5.02 -6.94 -10.45
C PRO A 70 -5.97 -6.01 -11.21
N GLN A 71 -7.08 -6.53 -11.74
CA GLN A 71 -8.08 -5.72 -12.42
C GLN A 71 -8.82 -4.74 -11.49
N GLN A 72 -8.88 -5.03 -10.19
CA GLN A 72 -9.44 -4.09 -9.21
C GLN A 72 -8.57 -2.85 -9.09
N ILE A 73 -7.24 -3.01 -9.12
CA ILE A 73 -6.28 -1.90 -9.11
C ILE A 73 -6.47 -1.05 -10.37
N THR A 74 -6.57 -1.66 -11.55
CA THR A 74 -6.70 -0.91 -12.81
C THR A 74 -8.01 -0.15 -12.96
N ASN A 75 -9.07 -0.61 -12.28
CA ASN A 75 -10.37 0.04 -12.31
C ASN A 75 -10.50 1.14 -11.25
N ALA A 76 -9.67 1.11 -10.22
CA ALA A 76 -9.73 2.02 -9.09
C ALA A 76 -9.29 3.44 -9.46
N MET A 77 -9.93 4.42 -8.83
CA MET A 77 -9.52 5.81 -8.80
C MET A 77 -8.77 6.10 -7.50
N VAL A 78 -7.53 6.57 -7.61
CA VAL A 78 -6.71 7.00 -6.47
C VAL A 78 -6.51 8.50 -6.53
N GLY A 79 -7.00 9.20 -5.51
CA GLY A 79 -6.74 10.62 -5.31
C GLY A 79 -5.36 10.79 -4.67
N ILE A 80 -4.53 11.70 -5.19
CA ILE A 80 -3.27 12.09 -4.56
C ILE A 80 -3.42 13.54 -4.12
N VAL A 81 -3.37 13.78 -2.82
CA VAL A 81 -3.44 15.12 -2.24
C VAL A 81 -2.05 15.56 -1.79
N GLY A 82 -1.66 16.76 -2.21
CA GLY A 82 -0.38 17.38 -1.88
C GLY A 82 0.49 17.61 -3.11
N GLU A 83 1.50 18.44 -2.93
CA GLU A 83 2.51 18.76 -3.93
C GLU A 83 3.89 18.29 -3.46
N GLY A 84 4.79 18.07 -4.42
CA GLY A 84 6.19 17.73 -4.15
C GLY A 84 6.62 16.38 -4.74
N MET A 85 7.83 16.00 -4.39
CA MET A 85 8.52 14.84 -4.96
C MET A 85 7.82 13.53 -4.62
N ILE A 86 7.26 13.39 -3.41
CA ILE A 86 6.53 12.17 -3.01
C ILE A 86 5.24 12.05 -3.83
N ALA A 87 4.47 13.14 -3.99
CA ALA A 87 3.23 13.14 -4.76
C ALA A 87 3.47 12.78 -6.23
N GLU A 88 4.52 13.34 -6.84
CA GLU A 88 4.93 13.00 -8.21
C GLU A 88 5.37 11.53 -8.35
N ALA A 89 6.17 11.03 -7.40
CA ALA A 89 6.62 9.64 -7.41
C ALA A 89 5.44 8.66 -7.25
N LEU A 90 4.48 8.97 -6.37
CA LEU A 90 3.26 8.19 -6.21
C LEU A 90 2.43 8.16 -7.48
N ALA A 91 2.22 9.31 -8.14
CA ALA A 91 1.44 9.38 -9.36
C ALA A 91 2.04 8.50 -10.46
N ALA A 92 3.36 8.53 -10.62
CA ALA A 92 4.08 7.68 -11.56
C ALA A 92 3.93 6.18 -11.20
N GLN A 93 4.23 5.80 -9.96
CA GLN A 93 4.23 4.39 -9.55
C GLN A 93 2.82 3.77 -9.52
N LEU A 94 1.80 4.51 -9.10
CA LEU A 94 0.41 4.04 -9.15
C LEU A 94 -0.10 3.96 -10.60
N GLY A 95 0.35 4.88 -11.46
CA GLY A 95 0.12 4.81 -12.91
C GLY A 95 0.75 3.57 -13.55
N ASP A 96 1.97 3.20 -13.14
CA ASP A 96 2.64 1.97 -13.60
C ASP A 96 1.90 0.69 -13.15
N LEU A 97 1.19 0.74 -12.02
CA LEU A 97 0.28 -0.32 -11.57
C LEU A 97 -1.06 -0.34 -12.34
N GLY A 98 -1.29 0.65 -13.21
CA GLY A 98 -2.48 0.79 -14.04
C GLY A 98 -3.66 1.45 -13.34
N ALA A 99 -3.49 1.95 -12.10
CA ALA A 99 -4.55 2.68 -11.40
C ALA A 99 -4.83 4.04 -12.08
N LYS A 100 -6.06 4.52 -12.00
CA LYS A 100 -6.40 5.87 -12.44
C LYS A 100 -6.03 6.83 -11.32
N VAL A 101 -5.24 7.85 -11.64
CA VAL A 101 -4.72 8.79 -10.64
C VAL A 101 -5.29 10.19 -10.89
N ALA A 102 -5.80 10.82 -9.84
CA ALA A 102 -6.20 12.22 -9.83
C ALA A 102 -5.36 12.99 -8.81
N SER A 103 -4.51 13.90 -9.26
CA SER A 103 -3.69 14.72 -8.36
C SER A 103 -4.40 16.03 -8.02
N CYS A 104 -4.38 16.40 -6.75
CA CYS A 104 -4.91 17.64 -6.21
C CYS A 104 -3.88 18.27 -5.25
N PRO A 105 -3.56 19.57 -5.37
CA PRO A 105 -2.54 20.18 -4.54
C PRO A 105 -2.98 20.35 -3.08
N GLU A 106 -4.27 20.54 -2.85
CA GLU A 106 -4.86 20.80 -1.54
C GLU A 106 -5.92 19.75 -1.20
N VAL A 107 -6.23 19.66 0.10
CA VAL A 107 -7.27 18.75 0.60
C VAL A 107 -8.63 19.28 0.17
N ASP A 108 -9.36 18.49 -0.63
CA ASP A 108 -10.72 18.80 -1.05
C ASP A 108 -11.62 17.55 -0.91
N SER A 109 -12.82 17.77 -0.38
CA SER A 109 -13.91 16.80 -0.32
C SER A 109 -14.20 16.11 -1.65
N ALA A 110 -14.15 16.83 -2.78
CA ALA A 110 -14.44 16.25 -4.09
C ALA A 110 -13.47 15.10 -4.43
N VAL A 111 -12.19 15.25 -4.09
CA VAL A 111 -11.18 14.21 -4.34
C VAL A 111 -11.48 12.94 -3.54
N PHE A 112 -11.99 13.07 -2.31
CA PHE A 112 -12.40 11.93 -1.49
C PHE A 112 -13.67 11.26 -2.04
N ASP A 113 -14.64 12.04 -2.50
CA ASP A 113 -15.89 11.50 -3.01
C ASP A 113 -15.72 10.73 -4.33
N ASP A 114 -14.84 11.22 -5.20
CA ASP A 114 -14.56 10.66 -6.53
C ASP A 114 -13.54 9.51 -6.53
N SER A 115 -12.83 9.28 -5.42
CA SER A 115 -11.78 8.27 -5.31
C SER A 115 -12.19 7.06 -4.47
N ASP A 116 -11.65 5.90 -4.83
CA ASP A 116 -11.77 4.68 -4.02
C ASP A 116 -10.87 4.74 -2.78
N LEU A 117 -9.72 5.40 -2.91
CA LEU A 117 -8.76 5.68 -1.84
C LEU A 117 -8.04 7.01 -2.13
N VAL A 118 -7.70 7.76 -1.07
CA VAL A 118 -6.87 8.98 -1.19
C VAL A 118 -5.51 8.78 -0.53
N VAL A 119 -4.42 9.22 -1.17
CA VAL A 119 -3.09 9.30 -0.56
C VAL A 119 -2.76 10.75 -0.33
N VAL A 120 -2.49 11.12 0.92
CA VAL A 120 -2.05 12.46 1.29
C VAL A 120 -0.54 12.42 1.47
N ALA A 121 0.17 13.11 0.58
CA ALA A 121 1.61 13.09 0.48
C ALA A 121 2.20 14.46 0.82
N SER A 122 3.28 14.49 1.60
CA SER A 122 4.00 15.73 1.89
C SER A 122 5.50 15.50 2.04
N ASP A 123 6.31 16.31 1.37
CA ASP A 123 7.78 16.24 1.45
C ASP A 123 8.34 16.66 2.83
N GLN A 124 7.47 17.12 3.74
CA GLN A 124 7.79 17.53 5.10
C GLN A 124 6.61 17.23 6.05
N PRO A 125 6.78 17.28 7.38
CA PRO A 125 5.69 17.07 8.31
C PRO A 125 4.67 18.22 8.27
N ASN A 126 3.64 18.11 7.42
CA ASN A 126 2.53 19.04 7.36
C ASN A 126 1.34 18.52 8.17
N ILE A 127 1.37 18.70 9.49
CA ILE A 127 0.35 18.10 10.36
C ILE A 127 -1.07 18.63 10.07
N GLY A 128 -1.19 19.89 9.63
CA GLY A 128 -2.49 20.50 9.28
C GLY A 128 -3.20 19.75 8.16
N VAL A 129 -2.50 19.49 7.05
CA VAL A 129 -3.09 18.81 5.88
C VAL A 129 -3.61 17.41 6.23
N PHE A 130 -2.93 16.71 7.16
CA PHE A 130 -3.37 15.40 7.61
C PHE A 130 -4.58 15.44 8.53
N PHE A 131 -4.73 16.50 9.35
CA PHE A 131 -5.95 16.70 10.13
C PHE A 131 -7.15 17.03 9.24
N ASP A 132 -6.97 17.88 8.24
CA ASP A 132 -8.01 18.23 7.28
C ASP A 132 -8.47 17.00 6.49
N ALA A 133 -7.52 16.20 5.99
CA ALA A 133 -7.81 14.94 5.31
C ALA A 133 -8.55 13.95 6.22
N ASN A 134 -8.16 13.86 7.49
CA ASN A 134 -8.82 12.99 8.46
C ASN A 134 -10.27 13.40 8.71
N GLU A 135 -10.56 14.70 8.83
CA GLU A 135 -11.92 15.20 9.02
C GLU A 135 -12.81 14.82 7.83
N ILE A 136 -12.34 15.08 6.61
CA ILE A 136 -13.07 14.72 5.39
C ILE A 136 -13.28 13.21 5.30
N ALA A 137 -12.24 12.40 5.50
CA ALA A 137 -12.33 10.95 5.45
C ALA A 137 -13.31 10.38 6.49
N LEU A 138 -13.36 10.96 7.69
CA LEU A 138 -14.32 10.56 8.72
C LEU A 138 -15.76 10.92 8.34
N GLY A 139 -15.97 12.02 7.62
CA GLY A 139 -17.28 12.43 7.09
C GLY A 139 -17.75 11.60 5.91
N THR A 140 -16.87 11.30 4.95
CA THR A 140 -17.20 10.56 3.72
C THR A 140 -17.10 9.04 3.89
N GLY A 141 -16.44 8.57 4.95
CA GLY A 141 -16.16 7.15 5.18
C GLY A 141 -15.07 6.58 4.27
N ARG A 142 -14.32 7.45 3.57
CA ARG A 142 -13.34 7.04 2.57
C ARG A 142 -12.00 6.65 3.17
N PRO A 143 -11.41 5.51 2.74
CA PRO A 143 -10.06 5.15 3.13
C PRO A 143 -9.04 6.17 2.62
N TRP A 144 -8.00 6.41 3.42
CA TRP A 144 -6.89 7.23 2.98
C TRP A 144 -5.56 6.80 3.60
N HIS A 145 -4.46 7.25 3.01
CA HIS A 145 -3.11 6.88 3.41
C HIS A 145 -2.27 8.13 3.61
N ALA A 146 -1.56 8.22 4.74
CA ALA A 146 -0.59 9.29 4.95
C ALA A 146 0.80 8.86 4.48
N VAL A 147 1.59 9.79 3.93
CA VAL A 147 3.02 9.59 3.72
C VAL A 147 3.74 10.93 3.77
N PHE A 148 4.84 10.96 4.52
CA PHE A 148 5.71 12.14 4.58
C PHE A 148 7.12 11.80 5.02
N VAL A 149 8.00 12.79 4.97
CA VAL A 149 9.38 12.69 5.47
C VAL A 149 9.52 13.58 6.70
N ASP A 150 10.08 13.02 7.78
CA ASP A 150 10.43 13.73 9.02
C ASP A 150 11.95 13.63 9.23
N GLY A 151 12.68 14.67 8.85
CA GLY A 151 14.14 14.66 8.87
C GLY A 151 14.75 13.60 7.93
N ALA A 152 15.43 12.60 8.49
CA ALA A 152 16.05 11.50 7.76
C ALA A 152 15.20 10.21 7.75
N GLU A 153 13.90 10.34 8.06
CA GLU A 153 12.99 9.22 8.22
C GLU A 153 11.79 9.36 7.26
N CYS A 154 11.50 8.31 6.50
CA CYS A 154 10.25 8.22 5.76
C CYS A 154 9.17 7.64 6.67
N VAL A 155 8.08 8.38 6.87
CA VAL A 155 6.91 7.95 7.61
C VAL A 155 5.83 7.54 6.60
N ILE A 156 5.53 6.24 6.57
CA ILE A 156 4.65 5.62 5.58
C ILE A 156 3.46 5.02 6.32
N GLY A 157 2.29 5.54 5.98
CA GLY A 157 1.02 5.21 6.62
C GLY A 157 0.78 6.02 7.89
N PRO A 158 -0.22 5.62 8.69
CA PRO A 158 -1.09 4.47 8.46
C PRO A 158 -1.96 4.57 7.20
N LEU A 159 -2.44 3.41 6.73
CA LEU A 159 -3.65 3.36 5.90
C LEU A 159 -4.85 3.41 6.84
N PHE A 160 -5.54 4.53 6.84
CA PHE A 160 -6.71 4.81 7.63
C PHE A 160 -7.96 4.31 6.93
N ARG A 161 -8.70 3.41 7.59
CA ARG A 161 -10.05 3.00 7.21
C ARG A 161 -11.01 3.49 8.27
N PRO A 162 -11.82 4.54 7.99
CA PRO A 162 -12.84 5.00 8.92
C PRO A 162 -13.66 3.83 9.47
N GLN A 163 -14.00 3.88 10.76
CA GLN A 163 -14.69 2.83 11.54
C GLN A 163 -13.86 1.57 11.87
N TYR A 164 -12.88 1.19 11.04
CA TYR A 164 -12.13 -0.07 11.20
C TYR A 164 -10.75 0.10 11.84
N THR A 165 -10.02 1.17 11.51
CA THR A 165 -8.69 1.44 12.07
C THR A 165 -8.72 2.62 13.04
N ALA A 166 -7.56 2.90 13.66
CA ALA A 166 -7.26 4.20 14.24
C ALA A 166 -7.47 5.32 13.21
N CYS A 167 -7.78 6.54 13.64
CA CYS A 167 -7.81 7.72 12.77
C CYS A 167 -6.48 8.49 12.90
N PHE A 168 -6.28 9.56 12.14
CA PHE A 168 -5.03 10.33 12.24
C PHE A 168 -4.84 10.96 13.61
N HIS A 169 -5.91 11.39 14.28
CA HIS A 169 -5.82 11.94 15.63
C HIS A 169 -5.35 10.89 16.66
N ASP A 170 -5.77 9.62 16.51
CA ASP A 170 -5.25 8.53 17.32
C ASP A 170 -3.74 8.37 17.10
N PHE A 171 -3.33 8.31 15.82
CA PHE A 171 -1.94 8.17 15.41
C PHE A 171 -1.06 9.31 15.96
N ASP A 172 -1.42 10.55 15.67
CA ASP A 172 -0.69 11.74 16.10
C ASP A 172 -0.57 11.82 17.63
N THR A 173 -1.62 11.45 18.38
CA THR A 173 -1.56 11.39 19.84
C THR A 173 -0.54 10.35 20.34
N MET A 174 -0.51 9.17 19.73
CA MET A 174 0.47 8.13 20.08
C MET A 174 1.89 8.50 19.65
N ASP A 175 2.04 9.10 18.47
CA ASP A 175 3.33 9.54 17.95
C ASP A 175 3.93 10.62 18.86
N GLU A 176 3.13 11.62 19.22
CA GLU A 176 3.53 12.67 20.15
C GLU A 176 3.94 12.11 21.51
N ALA A 177 3.21 11.11 22.02
CA ALA A 177 3.51 10.48 23.30
C ALA A 177 4.80 9.64 23.27
N ALA A 178 5.20 9.13 22.11
CA ALA A 178 6.38 8.30 21.93
C ALA A 178 7.68 9.12 21.73
N ARG A 179 7.58 10.41 21.38
CA ARG A 179 8.75 11.26 21.10
C ARG A 179 9.53 11.62 22.37
N SER A 180 10.84 11.42 22.32
CA SER A 180 11.77 11.79 23.39
C SER A 180 11.88 13.32 23.58
N LEU A 181 11.80 14.08 22.48
CA LEU A 181 11.82 15.55 22.45
C LEU A 181 10.42 16.13 22.24
N ARG A 182 9.45 15.69 23.05
CA ARG A 182 8.04 16.07 22.90
C ARG A 182 7.81 17.59 22.89
N LEU A 183 8.50 18.35 23.75
CA LEU A 183 8.33 19.80 23.82
C LEU A 183 8.77 20.49 22.52
N ASP A 184 9.91 20.10 21.95
CA ASP A 184 10.40 20.68 20.69
C ASP A 184 9.47 20.35 19.53
N TYR A 185 8.97 19.11 19.50
CA TYR A 185 7.95 18.70 18.54
C TYR A 185 6.65 19.52 18.68
N LEU A 186 6.19 19.77 19.90
CA LEU A 186 5.00 20.60 20.14
C LEU A 186 5.23 22.06 19.69
N TYR A 187 6.42 22.61 19.94
CA TYR A 187 6.78 23.93 19.42
C TYR A 187 6.77 23.94 17.90
N TYR A 188 7.41 22.97 17.26
CA TYR A 188 7.41 22.81 15.81
C TYR A 188 5.99 22.73 15.25
N LYS A 189 5.14 21.85 15.80
CA LYS A 189 3.73 21.68 15.44
C LYS A 189 2.91 22.96 15.67
N SER A 190 3.19 23.73 16.72
CA SER A 190 2.52 25.02 16.97
C SER A 190 3.00 26.16 16.06
N SER A 191 4.21 26.04 15.49
CA SER A 191 4.83 27.03 14.62
C SER A 191 4.48 26.87 13.13
N LEU A 192 3.56 25.97 12.80
CA LEU A 192 3.19 25.63 11.43
C LEU A 192 2.76 26.88 10.65
N GLY A 193 3.61 27.24 9.69
CA GLY A 193 3.51 28.44 8.85
C GLY A 193 4.79 28.79 8.08
N ALA A 194 5.95 28.19 8.41
CA ALA A 194 7.20 28.51 7.73
C ALA A 194 8.14 27.29 7.57
N GLY A 195 7.70 26.28 6.82
CA GLY A 195 8.64 25.31 6.24
C GLY A 195 9.22 25.89 4.96
N SER A 196 10.45 26.42 5.02
CA SER A 196 11.21 26.75 3.81
C SER A 196 11.30 25.52 2.93
N GLY A 197 10.96 25.63 1.64
CA GLY A 197 10.94 24.51 0.70
C GLY A 197 12.18 23.62 0.82
N SER A 198 12.03 22.51 1.54
CA SER A 198 13.09 21.51 1.68
C SER A 198 13.16 20.76 0.36
N ILE A 199 14.33 20.77 -0.27
CA ILE A 199 14.54 19.99 -1.49
C ILE A 199 14.67 18.54 -1.05
N LEU A 200 13.58 17.77 -1.15
CA LEU A 200 13.62 16.35 -0.92
C LEU A 200 14.32 15.64 -2.09
N PRO A 201 15.40 14.87 -1.87
CA PRO A 201 16.04 14.14 -2.95
C PRO A 201 15.09 13.08 -3.54
N ARG A 202 15.11 12.93 -4.87
CA ARG A 202 14.19 12.04 -5.60
C ARG A 202 14.22 10.59 -5.09
N PHE A 203 15.40 10.06 -4.75
CA PHE A 203 15.52 8.70 -4.26
C PHE A 203 14.81 8.46 -2.91
N VAL A 204 14.70 9.49 -2.06
CA VAL A 204 13.97 9.41 -0.79
C VAL A 204 12.47 9.38 -1.07
N ALA A 205 12.01 10.25 -1.98
CA ALA A 205 10.63 10.29 -2.41
C ALA A 205 10.19 8.98 -3.08
N ASP A 206 11.01 8.43 -3.97
CA ASP A 206 10.74 7.16 -4.65
C ASP A 206 10.64 6.00 -3.65
N LEU A 207 11.46 6.00 -2.59
CA LEU A 207 11.41 4.99 -1.51
C LEU A 207 10.10 5.08 -0.72
N ALA A 208 9.73 6.28 -0.27
CA ALA A 208 8.48 6.52 0.46
C ALA A 208 7.25 6.17 -0.41
N ALA A 209 7.27 6.58 -1.68
CA ALA A 209 6.24 6.25 -2.65
C ALA A 209 6.16 4.74 -2.88
N SER A 210 7.29 4.02 -3.00
CA SER A 210 7.31 2.58 -3.32
C SER A 210 6.53 1.77 -2.29
N TYR A 211 6.83 1.98 -1.00
CA TYR A 211 6.14 1.27 0.07
C TYR A 211 4.66 1.69 0.20
N THR A 212 4.36 2.97 -0.06
CA THR A 212 2.98 3.46 -0.08
C THR A 212 2.19 2.83 -1.22
N SER A 213 2.76 2.75 -2.42
CA SER A 213 2.16 2.13 -3.61
C SER A 213 1.86 0.65 -3.38
N ILE A 214 2.76 -0.10 -2.74
CA ILE A 214 2.51 -1.51 -2.38
C ILE A 214 1.35 -1.62 -1.38
N SER A 215 1.31 -0.75 -0.36
CA SER A 215 0.23 -0.70 0.63
C SER A 215 -1.12 -0.40 -0.03
N VAL A 216 -1.16 0.59 -0.92
CA VAL A 216 -2.36 0.95 -1.69
C VAL A 216 -2.79 -0.19 -2.61
N ALA A 217 -1.87 -0.80 -3.35
CA ALA A 217 -2.16 -1.93 -4.23
C ALA A 217 -2.78 -3.11 -3.48
N GLN A 218 -2.26 -3.45 -2.29
CA GLN A 218 -2.83 -4.49 -1.43
C GLN A 218 -4.26 -4.18 -0.98
N HIS A 219 -4.52 -2.93 -0.62
CA HIS A 219 -5.85 -2.49 -0.22
C HIS A 219 -6.83 -2.57 -1.38
N LEU A 220 -6.46 -2.02 -2.54
CA LEU A 220 -7.30 -1.99 -3.75
C LEU A 220 -7.57 -3.39 -4.31
N ALA A 221 -6.63 -4.32 -4.18
CA ALA A 221 -6.81 -5.72 -4.57
C ALA A 221 -7.65 -6.55 -3.57
N GLY A 222 -8.20 -5.93 -2.52
CA GLY A 222 -9.09 -6.56 -1.55
C GLY A 222 -8.41 -7.46 -0.51
N ARG A 223 -7.08 -7.57 -0.51
CA ARG A 223 -6.30 -8.33 0.49
C ARG A 223 -6.29 -7.63 1.85
N GLY A 224 -6.44 -6.31 1.83
CA GLY A 224 -6.14 -5.43 2.97
C GLY A 224 -4.64 -5.10 3.01
N SER A 225 -4.32 -3.87 3.42
CA SER A 225 -2.93 -3.41 3.48
C SER A 225 -2.21 -3.85 4.75
N PHE A 226 -0.91 -4.14 4.63
CA PHE A 226 -0.02 -4.35 5.76
C PHE A 226 0.15 -3.14 6.71
N LEU A 227 -0.33 -1.96 6.29
CA LEU A 227 -0.35 -0.69 7.03
C LEU A 227 -1.75 -0.27 7.51
N GLU A 228 -2.77 -1.13 7.34
CA GLU A 228 -4.04 -0.93 8.05
C GLU A 228 -3.80 -1.10 9.57
N GLY A 229 -3.87 0.01 10.31
CA GLY A 229 -3.58 0.03 11.75
C GLY A 229 -2.10 -0.09 12.11
N ALA A 230 -1.20 0.22 11.18
CA ALA A 230 0.23 0.30 11.45
C ALA A 230 0.88 1.45 10.67
N VAL A 231 1.92 2.05 11.24
CA VAL A 231 2.81 2.98 10.56
C VAL A 231 4.15 2.29 10.33
N MET A 232 4.76 2.53 9.19
CA MET A 232 6.11 2.09 8.90
C MET A 232 7.05 3.28 8.80
N ARG A 233 8.22 3.11 9.38
CA ARG A 233 9.25 4.11 9.56
C ARG A 233 10.53 3.58 8.96
N VAL A 234 11.08 4.30 7.99
CA VAL A 234 12.35 3.94 7.35
C VAL A 234 13.39 5.01 7.70
N ASP A 235 14.28 4.68 8.62
CA ASP A 235 15.39 5.54 9.03
C ASP A 235 16.56 5.37 8.05
N LEU A 236 16.83 6.43 7.28
CA LEU A 236 17.87 6.45 6.25
C LEU A 236 19.28 6.58 6.82
N GLY A 237 19.42 7.12 8.04
CA GLY A 237 20.71 7.28 8.70
C GLY A 237 21.18 6.01 9.40
N ARG A 238 20.25 5.24 9.96
CA ARG A 238 20.52 4.01 10.72
C ARG A 238 20.27 2.73 9.93
N LEU A 239 19.67 2.82 8.74
CA LEU A 239 19.23 1.69 7.93
C LEU A 239 18.28 0.77 8.71
N GLU A 240 17.31 1.39 9.40
CA GLU A 240 16.34 0.69 10.24
C GLU A 240 14.94 0.83 9.64
N ILE A 241 14.20 -0.28 9.57
CA ILE A 241 12.78 -0.27 9.20
C ILE A 241 11.99 -0.77 10.40
N VAL A 242 11.16 0.11 10.96
CA VAL A 242 10.29 -0.19 12.10
C VAL A 242 8.85 -0.15 11.62
N LYS A 243 8.04 -1.12 12.09
CA LYS A 243 6.60 -1.10 11.88
C LYS A 243 5.89 -1.09 13.23
N ASP A 244 5.30 0.05 13.55
CA ASP A 244 4.59 0.26 14.80
C ASP A 244 3.08 0.13 14.62
N ARG A 245 2.44 -0.47 15.62
CA ARG A 245 0.99 -0.64 15.66
C ARG A 245 0.34 0.67 16.10
N VAL A 246 -0.67 1.10 15.37
CA VAL A 246 -1.47 2.27 15.71
C VAL A 246 -2.80 1.81 16.28
N LEU A 247 -3.00 2.05 17.57
CA LEU A 247 -4.17 1.61 18.32
C LEU A 247 -5.32 2.62 18.25
N GLN A 248 -6.56 2.13 18.25
CA GLN A 248 -7.71 3.00 18.39
C GLN A 248 -7.81 3.51 19.82
N LEU A 249 -7.74 4.82 20.04
CA LEU A 249 -7.90 5.37 21.38
C LEU A 249 -9.41 5.41 21.72
N PRO A 250 -9.84 4.82 22.85
CA PRO A 250 -11.26 4.73 23.20
C PRO A 250 -11.98 6.08 23.32
N ARG A 251 -11.25 7.15 23.61
CA ARG A 251 -11.77 8.50 23.84
C ARG A 251 -11.30 9.52 22.80
N CYS A 252 -10.95 9.06 21.60
CA CYS A 252 -10.52 9.96 20.54
C CYS A 252 -11.64 10.94 20.17
N PRO A 253 -11.41 12.26 20.27
CA PRO A 253 -12.46 13.26 20.03
C PRO A 253 -12.93 13.27 18.57
N ALA A 254 -12.06 12.89 17.63
CA ALA A 254 -12.37 12.94 16.20
C ALA A 254 -13.30 11.80 15.75
N CYS A 255 -13.02 10.56 16.15
CA CYS A 255 -13.65 9.37 15.55
C CYS A 255 -14.54 8.56 16.50
N ILE A 256 -14.72 8.97 17.76
CA ILE A 256 -15.61 8.28 18.71
C ILE A 256 -17.06 8.21 18.23
N GLN A 257 -17.50 9.16 17.40
CA GLN A 257 -18.83 9.14 16.77
C GLN A 257 -19.00 8.03 15.74
N ASN A 258 -17.90 7.67 15.08
CA ASN A 258 -17.90 6.65 14.04
C ASN A 258 -17.62 5.25 14.59
N ARG A 259 -17.65 5.08 15.93
CA ARG A 259 -17.28 3.82 16.61
C ARG A 259 -18.27 3.47 17.73
N PRO A 260 -19.51 3.08 17.39
CA PRO A 260 -20.54 2.76 18.40
C PRO A 260 -20.13 1.58 19.30
N TYR A 261 -19.32 0.66 18.79
CA TYR A 261 -18.83 -0.51 19.55
C TYR A 261 -17.82 -0.19 20.65
N LEU A 262 -17.19 0.99 20.63
CA LEU A 262 -16.28 1.45 21.70
C LEU A 262 -16.99 2.33 22.73
N ARG A 263 -18.27 2.67 22.50
CA ARG A 263 -19.06 3.44 23.45
C ARG A 263 -19.60 2.51 24.51
N HIS A 264 -19.58 2.98 25.74
CA HIS A 264 -20.30 2.30 26.80
C HIS A 264 -21.80 2.35 26.46
N PRO A 265 -22.55 1.24 26.46
CA PRO A 265 -23.95 1.20 25.99
C PRO A 265 -24.93 2.06 26.82
N PHE A 266 -24.45 2.67 27.89
CA PHE A 266 -25.21 3.53 28.79
C PHE A 266 -24.76 5.01 28.77
N ILE A 267 -23.94 5.41 27.79
CA ILE A 267 -23.56 6.80 27.48
C ILE A 267 -23.89 7.06 26.00
#